data_AF-A0A251RBH1-F1
#
_entry.id   AF-A0A251RBH1-F1
#
_cell.length_a   1.000
_cell.length_b   1.000
_cell.length_c   1.000
_cell.angle_alpha   90.00
_cell.angle_beta   90.00
_cell.angle_gamma   90.00
#
_symmetry.space_group_name_H-M   'P 1'
#
loop_
_entity.id
_entity.type
_entity.pdbx_description
1 polymer ?
#
loop_
_entity_poly.entity_id
_entity_poly.type
_entity_poly.pdbx_seq_one_letter_code
_entity_poly.pdbx_strand_id
1 'polypeptide(L)'
;MTNKPLDSLPPTETLEMENGLSLVPRVRLNLTVYSSSQVVTKPIDEWKMKQTLIDFLKNSLSVSITVPEDDLQIRRLKDLKKRKRDDPIAFGTLFIRNLGFLNKTSKRNDGEEEEKDVKELEKKFLDWRKYIVEKMDGIELNIEGVKYKLNVDVPESDNFEAMKKAWEEFYAFGSRGLSTRGRQEPDTIILRGAPSRWFAEPRVSSKPSMLVTHTIFSTFGKIRNLNVAEDDGLGKDANEDGGDLISGLHCKIVVQFEKYQDFYNTFKVLCGRSFQKFLGGN
;
A
#
# COMPACT_ATOMS: atom_id res chain seq x y z
N MET A 1 8.28 23.31 8.97
CA MET A 1 7.41 22.40 8.20
C MET A 1 7.34 22.95 6.80
N THR A 2 7.68 22.15 5.79
CA THR A 2 7.68 22.58 4.39
C THR A 2 6.23 22.71 3.91
N ASN A 3 5.81 23.96 3.67
CA ASN A 3 4.48 24.33 3.15
C ASN A 3 4.34 23.99 1.64
N LYS A 4 4.79 22.80 1.21
CA LYS A 4 4.55 22.35 -0.16
C LYS A 4 3.12 21.82 -0.25
N PRO A 5 2.35 22.21 -1.27
CA PRO A 5 0.98 21.73 -1.42
C PRO A 5 1.01 20.25 -1.82
N LEU A 6 0.11 19.44 -1.23
CA LEU A 6 0.12 17.97 -1.32
C LEU A 6 -0.05 17.43 -2.75
N ASP A 7 -0.67 18.21 -3.61
CA ASP A 7 -0.85 17.95 -5.04
C ASP A 7 0.46 17.97 -5.83
N SER A 8 1.47 18.70 -5.36
CA SER A 8 2.80 18.81 -5.96
C SER A 8 3.81 17.78 -5.43
N LEU A 9 3.42 16.92 -4.48
CA LEU A 9 4.34 15.98 -3.84
C LEU A 9 4.73 14.83 -4.80
N PRO A 10 6.01 14.70 -5.20
CA PRO A 10 6.47 13.64 -6.09
C PRO A 10 6.21 12.24 -5.50
N PRO A 11 5.88 11.23 -6.32
CA PRO A 11 5.60 9.85 -5.84
C PRO A 11 6.80 9.17 -5.19
N THR A 12 8.01 9.73 -5.31
CA THR A 12 9.26 9.24 -4.71
C THR A 12 9.73 10.07 -3.53
N GLU A 13 8.97 11.11 -3.13
CA GLU A 13 9.29 11.97 -1.98
C GLU A 13 8.53 11.50 -0.72
N THR A 14 9.27 11.48 0.40
CA THR A 14 8.72 11.24 1.74
C THR A 14 8.01 12.48 2.25
N LEU A 15 6.80 12.31 2.78
CA LEU A 15 6.09 13.37 3.47
C LEU A 15 6.32 13.24 4.98
N GLU A 16 7.06 14.19 5.55
CA GLU A 16 7.23 14.29 6.99
C GLU A 16 5.95 14.83 7.64
N MET A 17 5.55 14.18 8.74
CA MET A 17 4.34 14.52 9.49
C MET A 17 4.68 14.81 10.95
N GLU A 18 3.67 15.23 11.71
CA GLU A 18 3.83 15.44 13.14
C GLU A 18 4.09 14.13 13.90
N ASN A 19 4.59 14.27 15.14
CA ASN A 19 4.87 13.16 16.06
C ASN A 19 5.87 12.10 15.57
N GLY A 20 6.80 12.52 14.70
CA GLY A 20 7.86 11.65 14.17
C GLY A 20 7.33 10.57 13.22
N LEU A 21 6.13 10.76 12.70
CA LEU A 21 5.58 9.95 11.62
C LEU A 21 5.99 10.54 10.28
N SER A 22 6.17 9.67 9.32
CA SER A 22 6.45 10.01 7.94
C SER A 22 5.66 9.07 7.04
N LEU A 23 5.30 9.56 5.85
CA LEU A 23 4.76 8.75 4.78
C LEU A 23 5.85 8.52 3.75
N VAL A 24 6.41 7.32 3.77
CA VAL A 24 7.53 6.91 2.93
C VAL A 24 7.00 6.25 1.65
N PRO A 25 7.50 6.64 0.46
CA PRO A 25 7.08 6.08 -0.81
C PRO A 25 7.46 4.61 -0.96
N ARG A 26 6.57 3.85 -1.60
CA ARG A 26 6.73 2.42 -1.84
C ARG A 26 5.88 1.95 -3.01
N VAL A 27 6.26 0.80 -3.56
CA VAL A 27 5.37 -0.02 -4.39
C VAL A 27 5.05 -1.30 -3.63
N ARG A 28 3.75 -1.56 -3.42
CA ARG A 28 3.25 -2.82 -2.88
C ARG A 28 2.77 -3.69 -4.04
N LEU A 29 3.19 -4.94 -4.03
CA LEU A 29 2.67 -5.97 -4.93
C LEU A 29 2.13 -7.12 -4.09
N ASN A 30 0.93 -7.58 -4.43
CA ASN A 30 0.40 -8.83 -3.92
C ASN A 30 0.94 -9.97 -4.78
N LEU A 31 1.34 -11.05 -4.12
CA LEU A 31 1.87 -12.24 -4.75
C LEU A 31 0.93 -13.40 -4.48
N THR A 32 0.50 -14.09 -5.51
CA THR A 32 -0.27 -15.33 -5.39
C THR A 32 0.49 -16.45 -6.05
N VAL A 33 0.76 -17.52 -5.31
CA VAL A 33 1.59 -18.63 -5.76
C VAL A 33 0.71 -19.84 -6.05
N TYR A 34 0.89 -20.43 -7.22
CA TYR A 34 0.23 -21.65 -7.66
C TYR A 34 1.26 -22.76 -7.89
N SER A 35 0.85 -24.01 -7.66
CA SER A 35 1.66 -25.16 -8.08
C SER A 35 1.49 -25.40 -9.57
N SER A 36 2.59 -25.55 -10.30
CA SER A 36 2.54 -26.04 -11.69
C SER A 36 2.53 -27.57 -11.75
N SER A 37 2.81 -28.27 -10.64
CA SER A 37 2.80 -29.73 -10.53
C SER A 37 1.46 -30.28 -10.05
N GLN A 38 1.10 -31.48 -10.52
CA GLN A 38 -0.17 -32.16 -10.23
C GLN A 38 -0.32 -32.63 -8.78
N VAL A 39 0.77 -32.80 -8.04
CA VAL A 39 0.73 -33.25 -6.63
C VAL A 39 1.65 -32.39 -5.78
N VAL A 40 1.06 -31.54 -4.93
CA VAL A 40 1.79 -30.77 -3.93
C VAL A 40 1.93 -31.62 -2.68
N THR A 41 2.94 -32.50 -2.66
CA THR A 41 3.21 -33.37 -1.50
C THR A 41 4.07 -32.68 -0.44
N LYS A 42 4.87 -31.68 -0.84
CA LYS A 42 5.80 -30.97 0.04
C LYS A 42 5.34 -29.53 0.28
N PRO A 43 5.48 -29.02 1.52
CA PRO A 43 5.26 -27.61 1.79
C PRO A 43 6.29 -26.77 1.01
N ILE A 44 5.88 -25.57 0.59
CA ILE A 44 6.79 -24.60 -0.02
C ILE A 44 7.85 -24.22 1.02
N ASP A 45 9.10 -24.20 0.60
CA ASP A 45 10.18 -23.58 1.35
C ASP A 45 10.08 -22.05 1.17
N GLU A 46 9.51 -21.38 2.18
CA GLU A 46 9.28 -19.94 2.17
C GLU A 46 10.59 -19.16 2.01
N TRP A 47 11.66 -19.61 2.66
CA TRP A 47 12.95 -18.93 2.62
C TRP A 47 13.59 -19.02 1.24
N LYS A 48 13.61 -20.21 0.63
CA LYS A 48 14.11 -20.37 -0.75
C LYS A 48 13.27 -19.59 -1.76
N MET A 49 11.95 -19.53 -1.56
CA MET A 49 11.09 -18.74 -2.42
C MET A 49 11.38 -17.24 -2.30
N LYS A 50 11.66 -16.75 -1.10
CA LYS A 50 12.10 -15.36 -0.91
C LYS A 50 13.41 -15.11 -1.63
N GLN A 51 14.41 -15.99 -1.46
CA GLN A 51 15.71 -15.84 -2.11
C GLN A 51 15.60 -15.81 -3.63
N THR A 52 14.86 -16.75 -4.24
CA THR A 52 14.70 -16.78 -5.70
C THR A 52 14.02 -15.54 -6.25
N LEU A 53 13.02 -15.00 -5.53
CA LEU A 53 12.37 -13.75 -5.89
C LEU A 53 13.31 -12.55 -5.74
N ILE A 54 14.08 -12.45 -4.65
CA ILE A 54 15.06 -11.39 -4.45
C ILE A 54 16.14 -11.43 -5.54
N ASP A 55 16.64 -12.62 -5.86
CA ASP A 55 17.63 -12.81 -6.93
C ASP A 55 17.08 -12.43 -8.30
N PHE A 56 15.81 -12.76 -8.58
CA PHE A 56 15.12 -12.34 -9.80
C PHE A 56 15.04 -10.81 -9.90
N LEU A 57 14.60 -10.14 -8.83
CA LEU A 57 14.49 -8.67 -8.77
C LEU A 57 15.85 -7.99 -8.97
N LYS A 58 16.93 -8.63 -8.51
CA LYS A 58 18.28 -8.11 -8.65
C LYS A 58 18.86 -8.30 -10.05
N ASN A 59 18.65 -9.46 -10.67
CA ASN A 59 19.42 -9.89 -11.85
C ASN A 59 18.62 -9.97 -13.16
N SER A 60 17.30 -10.07 -13.11
CA SER A 60 16.47 -10.37 -14.28
C SER A 60 15.68 -9.18 -14.83
N LEU A 61 15.68 -8.06 -14.12
CA LEU A 61 15.01 -6.83 -14.52
C LEU A 61 15.95 -5.87 -15.26
N SER A 62 15.38 -4.95 -16.05
CA SER A 62 16.16 -3.89 -16.72
C SER A 62 16.84 -2.94 -15.72
N VAL A 63 16.21 -2.74 -14.57
CA VAL A 63 16.75 -1.99 -13.43
C VAL A 63 16.87 -2.97 -12.28
N SER A 64 18.09 -3.16 -11.77
CA SER A 64 18.34 -3.98 -10.59
C SER A 64 17.67 -3.38 -9.37
N ILE A 65 16.80 -4.14 -8.70
CA ILE A 65 16.11 -3.72 -7.49
C ILE A 65 16.69 -4.51 -6.31
N THR A 66 17.10 -3.79 -5.27
CA THR A 66 17.49 -4.41 -4.00
C THR A 66 16.31 -4.32 -3.04
N VAL A 67 15.87 -5.46 -2.54
CA VAL A 67 14.77 -5.56 -1.57
C VAL A 67 15.26 -6.31 -0.32
N PRO A 68 15.11 -5.74 0.88
CA PRO A 68 15.36 -6.45 2.14
C PRO A 68 14.43 -7.66 2.31
N GLU A 69 14.89 -8.71 3.00
CA GLU A 69 14.08 -9.91 3.21
C GLU A 69 12.78 -9.66 3.99
N ASP A 70 12.79 -8.68 4.91
CA ASP A 70 11.63 -8.26 5.70
C ASP A 70 10.53 -7.58 4.87
N ASP A 71 10.91 -6.98 3.74
CA ASP A 71 10.00 -6.34 2.78
C ASP A 71 9.38 -7.36 1.80
N LEU A 72 9.75 -8.64 1.90
CA LEU A 72 9.10 -9.74 1.18
C LEU A 72 8.50 -10.73 2.19
N GLN A 73 7.17 -10.72 2.27
CA GLN A 73 6.41 -11.63 3.12
C GLN A 73 5.81 -12.73 2.25
N ILE A 74 5.96 -13.98 2.66
CA ILE A 74 5.33 -15.14 2.03
C ILE A 74 4.69 -15.93 3.16
N ARG A 75 3.43 -16.31 2.95
CA ARG A 75 2.63 -17.10 3.87
C ARG A 75 2.05 -18.27 3.12
N ARG A 76 2.48 -19.47 3.50
CA ARG A 76 1.87 -20.69 2.98
C ARG A 76 0.45 -20.85 3.50
N LEU A 77 -0.42 -21.39 2.65
CA LEU A 77 -1.75 -21.78 3.06
C LEU A 77 -1.75 -23.17 3.69
N LYS A 78 -2.49 -23.31 4.79
CA LYS A 78 -2.70 -24.60 5.46
C LYS A 78 -3.59 -25.51 4.60
N ASP A 79 -3.51 -26.82 4.85
CA ASP A 79 -4.32 -27.87 4.21
C ASP A 79 -4.19 -27.99 2.67
N LEU A 80 -2.96 -28.21 2.19
CA LEU A 80 -2.66 -28.49 0.78
C LEU A 80 -3.41 -29.73 0.22
N LYS A 81 -3.85 -30.65 1.08
CA LYS A 81 -4.51 -31.92 0.68
C LYS A 81 -5.95 -31.78 0.21
N LYS A 82 -6.63 -30.66 0.52
CA LYS A 82 -8.03 -30.40 0.13
C LYS A 82 -8.14 -29.45 -1.06
N ARG A 83 -7.02 -28.95 -1.57
CA ARG A 83 -6.96 -27.90 -2.59
C ARG A 83 -6.95 -28.49 -4.00
N LYS A 84 -7.67 -27.84 -4.91
CA LYS A 84 -7.70 -28.14 -6.34
C LYS A 84 -6.46 -27.57 -7.03
N ARG A 85 -6.22 -28.01 -8.27
CA ARG A 85 -5.07 -27.62 -9.10
C ARG A 85 -4.90 -26.11 -9.25
N ASP A 86 -6.00 -25.39 -9.34
CA ASP A 86 -6.01 -23.94 -9.60
C ASP A 86 -6.10 -23.13 -8.30
N ASP A 87 -6.07 -23.78 -7.14
CA ASP A 87 -6.09 -23.10 -5.86
C ASP A 87 -4.70 -22.55 -5.53
N PRO A 88 -4.61 -21.35 -4.97
CA PRO A 88 -3.34 -20.82 -4.50
C PRO A 88 -2.80 -21.69 -3.36
N ILE A 89 -1.48 -21.78 -3.26
CA ILE A 89 -0.77 -22.55 -2.24
C ILE A 89 -0.02 -21.64 -1.25
N ALA A 90 0.27 -20.41 -1.66
CA ALA A 90 0.81 -19.37 -0.79
C ALA A 90 0.37 -17.99 -1.29
N PHE A 91 0.29 -17.06 -0.36
CA PHE A 91 0.16 -15.65 -0.63
C PHE A 91 1.41 -14.92 -0.17
N GLY A 92 1.69 -13.78 -0.77
CA GLY A 92 2.79 -12.94 -0.35
C GLY A 92 2.52 -11.46 -0.59
N THR A 93 3.37 -10.64 0.00
CA THR A 93 3.38 -9.20 -0.22
C THR A 93 4.82 -8.75 -0.36
N LEU A 94 5.08 -8.01 -1.43
CA LEU A 94 6.38 -7.43 -1.73
C LEU A 94 6.29 -5.91 -1.60
N PHE A 95 7.21 -5.31 -0.86
CA PHE A 95 7.35 -3.87 -0.71
C PHE A 95 8.67 -3.41 -1.35
N ILE A 96 8.59 -2.52 -2.33
CA ILE A 96 9.76 -1.90 -2.96
C ILE A 96 9.83 -0.44 -2.53
N ARG A 97 10.81 -0.11 -1.68
CA ARG A 97 10.96 1.24 -1.10
C ARG A 97 12.04 2.09 -1.78
N ASN A 98 13.06 1.44 -2.34
CA ASN A 98 14.13 2.15 -3.03
C ASN A 98 13.68 2.53 -4.44
N LEU A 99 13.17 3.75 -4.58
CA LEU A 99 12.66 4.30 -5.84
C LEU A 99 13.55 5.40 -6.42
N GLY A 100 14.74 5.63 -5.84
CA GLY A 100 15.63 6.73 -6.22
C GLY A 100 16.17 6.65 -7.65
N PHE A 101 16.11 5.48 -8.28
CA PHE A 101 16.48 5.30 -9.69
C PHE A 101 15.52 6.03 -10.65
N LEU A 102 14.29 6.33 -10.24
CA LEU A 102 13.32 7.10 -11.03
C LEU A 102 13.65 8.60 -11.08
N ASN A 103 14.38 9.11 -10.08
CA ASN A 103 14.67 10.55 -9.93
C ASN A 103 15.82 11.04 -10.82
N LYS A 104 16.44 10.16 -11.63
CA LYS A 104 17.71 10.46 -12.33
C LYS A 104 17.60 11.45 -13.51
N THR A 105 16.49 12.17 -13.69
CA THR A 105 16.26 12.97 -14.92
C THR A 105 16.10 14.49 -14.81
N SER A 106 16.08 15.13 -13.63
CA SER A 106 15.98 16.61 -13.58
C SER A 106 17.08 17.27 -12.74
N LYS A 107 18.09 17.80 -13.43
CA LYS A 107 18.89 18.94 -12.96
C LYS A 107 18.56 20.11 -13.88
N ARG A 108 17.69 21.03 -13.45
CA ARG A 108 17.69 22.48 -13.74
C ARG A 108 16.51 23.14 -13.02
N ASN A 109 16.76 24.33 -12.48
CA ASN A 109 15.85 25.11 -11.65
C ASN A 109 15.00 25.99 -12.55
N ASP A 110 13.67 25.84 -12.52
CA ASP A 110 12.67 26.91 -12.63
C ASP A 110 11.27 26.36 -12.24
N GLY A 111 10.49 27.11 -11.46
CA GLY A 111 9.30 26.62 -10.75
C GLY A 111 8.10 26.16 -11.61
N GLU A 112 8.01 26.58 -12.88
CA GLU A 112 7.01 26.05 -13.83
C GLU A 112 7.44 24.74 -14.50
N GLU A 113 8.75 24.45 -14.50
CA GLU A 113 9.29 23.15 -14.92
C GLU A 113 9.03 22.10 -13.82
N GLU A 114 9.02 22.50 -12.54
CA GLU A 114 8.79 21.58 -11.42
C GLU A 114 7.45 20.83 -11.50
N GLU A 115 6.32 21.49 -11.81
CA GLU A 115 5.03 20.79 -11.96
C GLU A 115 5.01 19.83 -13.16
N LYS A 116 5.67 20.20 -14.26
CA LYS A 116 5.79 19.35 -15.45
C LYS A 116 6.67 18.15 -15.14
N ASP A 117 7.76 18.36 -14.41
CA ASP A 117 8.68 17.34 -13.94
C ASP A 117 7.99 16.36 -12.99
N VAL A 118 7.14 16.83 -12.08
CA VAL A 118 6.37 15.96 -11.17
C VAL A 118 5.40 15.09 -11.97
N LYS A 119 4.65 15.66 -12.92
CA LYS A 119 3.73 14.88 -13.79
C LYS A 119 4.47 13.87 -14.66
N GLU A 120 5.64 14.24 -15.20
CA GLU A 120 6.48 13.31 -15.95
C GLU A 120 7.01 12.18 -15.06
N LEU A 121 7.41 12.50 -13.83
CA LEU A 121 7.90 11.52 -12.87
C LEU A 121 6.77 10.60 -12.38
N GLU A 122 5.55 11.10 -12.19
CA GLU A 122 4.34 10.30 -11.95
C GLU A 122 4.10 9.31 -13.09
N LYS A 123 4.19 9.76 -14.34
CA LYS A 123 4.05 8.89 -15.51
C LYS A 123 5.14 7.81 -15.55
N LYS A 124 6.41 8.19 -15.35
CA LYS A 124 7.53 7.24 -15.27
C LYS A 124 7.33 6.20 -14.16
N PHE A 125 6.83 6.64 -13.00
CA PHE A 125 6.52 5.76 -11.88
C PHE A 125 5.42 4.76 -12.23
N LEU A 126 4.32 5.21 -12.86
CA LEU A 126 3.22 4.34 -13.27
C LEU A 126 3.65 3.35 -14.36
N ASP A 127 4.38 3.81 -15.37
CA ASP A 127 4.92 2.97 -16.44
C ASP A 127 5.88 1.91 -15.87
N TRP A 128 6.75 2.30 -14.94
CA TRP A 128 7.64 1.36 -14.26
C TRP A 128 6.90 0.37 -13.36
N ARG A 129 5.87 0.82 -12.62
CA ARG A 129 5.01 -0.06 -11.82
C ARG A 129 4.29 -1.09 -12.68
N LYS A 130 3.82 -0.69 -13.87
CA LYS A 130 3.22 -1.60 -14.85
C LYS A 130 4.25 -2.59 -15.39
N TYR A 131 5.44 -2.10 -15.75
CA TYR A 131 6.54 -2.94 -16.21
C TYR A 131 6.92 -4.04 -15.21
N ILE A 132 7.06 -3.71 -13.92
CA ILE A 132 7.44 -4.72 -12.91
C ILE A 132 6.36 -5.79 -12.75
N VAL A 133 5.08 -5.39 -12.76
CA VAL A 133 3.95 -6.33 -12.72
C VAL A 133 3.97 -7.24 -13.93
N GLU A 134 4.08 -6.69 -15.15
CA GLU A 134 4.14 -7.49 -16.39
C GLU A 134 5.35 -8.43 -16.46
N LYS A 135 6.46 -8.06 -15.82
CA LYS A 135 7.64 -8.92 -15.77
C LYS A 135 7.52 -10.04 -14.75
N MET A 136 6.92 -9.77 -13.59
CA MET A 136 6.79 -10.74 -12.51
C MET A 136 5.58 -11.66 -12.68
N ASP A 137 4.50 -11.15 -13.25
CA ASP A 137 3.28 -11.90 -13.46
C ASP A 137 3.49 -13.04 -14.46
N GLY A 138 3.04 -14.24 -14.08
CA GLY A 138 3.14 -15.44 -14.90
C GLY A 138 4.51 -16.13 -14.91
N ILE A 139 5.51 -15.66 -14.15
CA ILE A 139 6.81 -16.34 -14.06
C ILE A 139 6.64 -17.76 -13.49
N GLU A 140 7.37 -18.70 -14.09
CA GLU A 140 7.60 -20.02 -13.51
C GLU A 140 8.90 -20.03 -12.68
N LEU A 141 8.78 -20.26 -11.38
CA LEU A 141 9.89 -20.43 -10.46
C LEU A 141 10.14 -21.92 -10.23
N ASN A 142 11.39 -22.35 -10.36
CA ASN A 142 11.80 -23.71 -10.03
C ASN A 142 12.55 -23.72 -8.69
N ILE A 143 11.95 -24.35 -7.68
CA ILE A 143 12.53 -24.50 -6.34
C ILE A 143 12.64 -26.01 -6.08
N GLU A 144 13.88 -26.50 -5.94
CA GLU A 144 14.18 -27.92 -5.69
C GLU A 144 13.56 -28.91 -6.71
N GLY A 145 13.39 -28.49 -7.96
CA GLY A 145 12.78 -29.32 -9.01
C GLY A 145 11.25 -29.23 -9.05
N VAL A 146 10.62 -28.46 -8.15
CA VAL A 146 9.18 -28.16 -8.18
C VAL A 146 8.95 -26.82 -8.85
N LYS A 147 8.07 -26.80 -9.85
CA LYS A 147 7.68 -25.59 -10.56
C LYS A 147 6.48 -24.91 -9.90
N TYR A 148 6.58 -23.61 -9.74
CA TYR A 148 5.55 -22.74 -9.19
C TYR A 148 5.24 -21.63 -10.19
N LYS A 149 3.97 -21.29 -10.37
CA LYS A 149 3.55 -20.14 -11.16
C LYS A 149 3.22 -18.99 -10.21
N LEU A 150 3.79 -17.82 -10.49
CA LEU A 150 3.53 -16.59 -9.75
C LEU A 150 2.46 -15.77 -10.47
N ASN A 151 1.51 -15.23 -9.71
CA ASN A 151 0.61 -14.16 -10.14
C ASN A 151 0.93 -12.91 -9.30
N VAL A 152 0.98 -11.75 -9.96
CA VAL A 152 1.33 -10.48 -9.32
C VAL A 152 0.32 -9.40 -9.67
N ASP A 153 -0.21 -8.72 -8.65
CA ASP A 153 -1.12 -7.59 -8.82
C ASP A 153 -0.77 -6.41 -7.90
N VAL A 154 -1.21 -5.22 -8.32
CA VAL A 154 -1.18 -4.04 -7.46
C VAL A 154 -2.48 -4.03 -6.65
N PRO A 155 -2.41 -3.99 -5.30
CA PRO A 155 -3.61 -3.94 -4.48
C PRO A 155 -4.45 -2.72 -4.84
N GLU A 156 -5.79 -2.87 -4.83
CA GLU A 156 -6.72 -1.80 -5.17
C GLU A 156 -6.47 -0.54 -4.33
N SER A 157 -6.17 -0.70 -3.03
CA SER A 157 -5.83 0.39 -2.12
C SER A 157 -4.61 1.23 -2.52
N ASP A 158 -3.68 0.69 -3.32
CA ASP A 158 -2.52 1.40 -3.86
C ASP A 158 -2.72 1.80 -5.34
N ASN A 159 -3.91 1.56 -5.91
CA ASN A 159 -4.27 1.97 -7.26
C ASN A 159 -5.26 3.15 -7.26
N PHE A 160 -4.70 4.35 -7.07
CA PHE A 160 -5.45 5.60 -7.03
C PHE A 160 -6.39 5.82 -8.22
N GLU A 161 -5.93 5.57 -9.45
CA GLU A 161 -6.72 5.80 -10.66
C GLU A 161 -7.92 4.86 -10.76
N ALA A 162 -7.72 3.58 -10.45
CA ALA A 162 -8.80 2.59 -10.46
C ALA A 162 -9.85 2.91 -9.39
N MET A 163 -9.40 3.21 -8.16
CA MET A 163 -10.33 3.61 -7.10
C MET A 163 -11.06 4.91 -7.44
N LYS A 164 -10.34 5.89 -8.04
CA LYS A 164 -10.93 7.14 -8.50
C LYS A 164 -12.08 6.92 -9.46
N LYS A 165 -11.82 6.12 -10.48
CA LYS A 165 -12.83 5.74 -11.46
C LYS A 165 -14.01 5.03 -10.79
N ALA A 166 -13.75 4.12 -9.86
CA ALA A 166 -14.80 3.37 -9.18
C ALA A 166 -15.75 4.27 -8.36
N TRP A 167 -15.24 5.23 -7.59
CA TRP A 167 -16.12 6.14 -6.86
C TRP A 167 -16.80 7.16 -7.78
N GLU A 168 -16.14 7.64 -8.83
CA GLU A 168 -16.75 8.53 -9.82
C GLU A 168 -17.93 7.85 -10.52
N GLU A 169 -17.78 6.59 -10.92
CA GLU A 169 -18.85 5.77 -11.49
C GLU A 169 -19.97 5.51 -10.48
N PHE A 170 -19.61 5.19 -9.23
CA PHE A 170 -20.59 4.97 -8.16
C PHE A 170 -21.50 6.18 -7.96
N TYR A 171 -20.94 7.40 -7.88
CA TYR A 171 -21.74 8.61 -7.69
C TYR A 171 -22.46 9.06 -8.97
N ALA A 172 -21.89 8.83 -10.16
CA ALA A 172 -22.51 9.15 -11.44
C ALA A 172 -23.72 8.26 -11.77
N PHE A 173 -23.67 6.96 -11.40
CA PHE A 173 -24.69 5.98 -11.80
C PHE A 173 -25.51 5.41 -10.64
N GLY A 174 -24.96 5.36 -9.42
CA GLY A 174 -25.62 4.82 -8.22
C GLY A 174 -26.76 5.69 -7.68
N SER A 175 -26.85 6.94 -8.14
CA SER A 175 -27.84 7.93 -7.67
C SER A 175 -29.23 7.78 -8.32
N ARG A 176 -29.48 6.74 -9.13
CA ARG A 176 -30.76 6.59 -9.89
C ARG A 176 -31.98 6.20 -9.03
N GLY A 177 -31.84 5.95 -7.73
CA GLY A 177 -32.94 5.48 -6.87
C GLY A 177 -33.26 6.31 -5.63
N LEU A 178 -32.46 7.31 -5.27
CA LEU A 178 -32.70 8.13 -4.07
C LEU A 178 -32.43 9.60 -4.40
N SER A 179 -33.48 10.27 -4.86
CA SER A 179 -33.50 11.71 -5.07
C SER A 179 -33.23 12.47 -3.76
N THR A 180 -32.53 13.61 -3.89
CA THR A 180 -32.43 14.72 -2.93
C THR A 180 -31.19 14.82 -2.02
N ARG A 181 -29.98 14.51 -2.53
CA ARG A 181 -28.77 15.21 -2.08
C ARG A 181 -27.98 15.64 -3.31
N GLY A 182 -27.48 16.88 -3.32
CA GLY A 182 -26.64 17.41 -4.41
C GLY A 182 -25.43 16.53 -4.69
N ARG A 183 -24.64 16.85 -5.73
CA ARG A 183 -23.40 16.13 -6.11
C ARG A 183 -22.69 15.58 -4.87
N GLN A 184 -22.87 14.29 -4.61
CA GLN A 184 -22.32 13.66 -3.43
C GLN A 184 -20.91 13.23 -3.82
N GLU A 185 -19.92 13.90 -3.24
CA GLU A 185 -18.51 13.61 -3.44
C GLU A 185 -18.02 12.79 -2.25
N PRO A 186 -17.07 11.86 -2.46
CA PRO A 186 -16.47 11.14 -1.36
C PRO A 186 -15.68 12.12 -0.49
N ASP A 187 -15.82 11.98 0.82
CA ASP A 187 -15.17 12.87 1.79
C ASP A 187 -14.48 12.12 2.93
N THR A 188 -14.60 10.79 2.96
CA THR A 188 -14.22 9.96 4.09
C THR A 188 -13.14 8.94 3.69
N ILE A 189 -12.01 8.97 4.39
CA ILE A 189 -10.93 7.97 4.29
C ILE A 189 -10.99 7.04 5.49
N ILE A 190 -10.91 5.74 5.23
CA ILE A 190 -10.84 4.71 6.27
C ILE A 190 -9.46 4.06 6.19
N LEU A 191 -8.68 4.24 7.25
CA LEU A 191 -7.39 3.59 7.45
C LEU A 191 -7.54 2.47 8.46
N ARG A 192 -7.04 1.29 8.11
CA ARG A 192 -7.13 0.07 8.91
C ARG A 192 -5.73 -0.47 9.19
N GLY A 193 -5.58 -1.20 10.29
CA GLY A 193 -4.34 -1.89 10.63
C GLY A 193 -3.21 -0.94 11.01
N ALA A 194 -3.53 0.28 11.45
CA ALA A 194 -2.53 1.24 11.88
C ALA A 194 -2.09 0.92 13.33
N PRO A 195 -0.80 0.92 13.69
CA PRO A 195 -0.40 0.60 15.06
C PRO A 195 -0.95 1.60 16.09
N SER A 196 -1.71 1.13 17.07
CA SER A 196 -2.38 1.98 18.07
C SER A 196 -1.42 2.93 18.79
N ARG A 197 -0.21 2.45 19.11
CA ARG A 197 0.86 3.23 19.77
C ARG A 197 1.40 4.39 18.95
N TRP A 198 1.21 4.39 17.63
CA TRP A 198 1.64 5.52 16.80
C TRP A 198 0.75 6.75 17.02
N PHE A 199 -0.50 6.50 17.38
CA PHE A 199 -1.54 7.51 17.59
C PHE A 199 -1.88 7.73 19.07
N ALA A 200 -1.16 7.07 19.98
CA ALA A 200 -1.34 7.23 21.42
C ALA A 200 -0.52 8.41 21.97
N GLU A 201 -0.95 8.96 23.10
CA GLU A 201 -0.16 9.94 23.85
C GLU A 201 1.05 9.27 24.50
N PRO A 202 2.28 9.77 24.22
CA PRO A 202 3.50 9.17 24.77
C PRO A 202 3.44 9.08 26.30
N ARG A 203 3.78 7.91 26.85
CA ARG A 203 3.91 7.62 28.30
C ARG A 203 2.60 7.65 29.10
N VAL A 204 1.46 7.88 28.46
CA VAL A 204 0.16 8.00 29.15
C VAL A 204 -0.78 6.84 28.82
N SER A 205 -0.79 6.36 27.57
CA SER A 205 -1.70 5.30 27.15
C SER A 205 -1.14 4.46 26.01
N SER A 206 -1.60 3.22 25.90
CA SER A 206 -1.42 2.39 24.70
C SER A 206 -2.58 2.51 23.71
N LYS A 207 -3.69 3.17 24.12
CA LYS A 207 -4.86 3.40 23.28
C LYS A 207 -4.64 4.62 22.38
N PRO A 208 -5.14 4.57 21.13
CA PRO A 208 -5.03 5.71 20.24
C PRO A 208 -5.81 6.91 20.79
N SER A 209 -5.19 8.09 20.75
CA SER A 209 -5.76 9.36 21.20
C SER A 209 -6.37 10.09 20.01
N MET A 210 -7.63 10.49 20.16
CA MET A 210 -8.34 11.26 19.13
C MET A 210 -7.64 12.61 18.85
N LEU A 211 -7.07 13.24 19.89
CA LEU A 211 -6.33 14.50 19.74
C LEU A 211 -5.05 14.30 18.91
N VAL A 212 -4.25 13.29 19.25
CA VAL A 212 -3.02 12.97 18.51
C VAL A 212 -3.33 12.64 17.05
N THR A 213 -4.33 11.79 16.80
CA THR A 213 -4.76 11.48 15.43
C THR A 213 -5.28 12.72 14.71
N HIS A 214 -6.07 13.56 15.37
CA HIS A 214 -6.57 14.79 14.76
C HIS A 214 -5.42 15.70 14.33
N THR A 215 -4.43 15.91 15.19
CA THR A 215 -3.24 16.71 14.85
C THR A 215 -2.50 16.14 13.64
N ILE A 216 -2.24 14.81 13.64
CA ILE A 216 -1.57 14.13 12.52
C ILE A 216 -2.35 14.30 11.21
N PHE A 217 -3.67 14.13 11.20
CA PHE A 217 -4.45 14.22 9.97
C PHE A 217 -4.82 15.65 9.56
N SER A 218 -4.71 16.61 10.48
CA SER A 218 -4.91 18.03 10.17
C SER A 218 -3.82 18.57 9.24
N THR A 219 -2.67 17.89 9.13
CA THR A 219 -1.65 18.22 8.13
C THR A 219 -2.15 18.05 6.70
N PHE A 220 -3.19 17.23 6.49
CA PHE A 220 -3.72 16.98 5.15
C PHE A 220 -4.82 17.94 4.71
N GLY A 221 -5.48 18.60 5.64
CA GLY A 221 -6.63 19.46 5.38
C GLY A 221 -7.55 19.57 6.57
N LYS A 222 -8.65 20.31 6.39
CA LYS A 222 -9.57 20.57 7.50
C LYS A 222 -10.50 19.36 7.71
N ILE A 223 -10.45 18.80 8.91
CA ILE A 223 -11.24 17.63 9.30
C ILE A 223 -12.62 18.08 9.78
N ARG A 224 -13.67 17.45 9.24
CA ARG A 224 -15.06 17.62 9.69
C ARG A 224 -15.37 16.69 10.86
N ASN A 225 -15.05 15.41 10.70
CA ASN A 225 -15.26 14.37 11.73
C ASN A 225 -14.07 13.42 11.73
N LEU A 226 -13.67 12.98 12.91
CA LEU A 226 -12.63 11.98 13.11
C LEU A 226 -13.12 10.94 14.10
N ASN A 227 -12.92 9.67 13.77
CA ASN A 227 -13.14 8.57 14.69
C ASN A 227 -11.95 7.63 14.71
N VAL A 228 -11.57 7.17 15.90
CA VAL A 228 -10.48 6.22 16.10
C VAL A 228 -10.94 5.13 17.05
N ALA A 229 -10.86 3.88 16.60
CA ALA A 229 -11.32 2.71 17.34
C ALA A 229 -10.32 1.56 17.19
N GLU A 230 -10.45 0.52 18.01
CA GLU A 230 -9.69 -0.73 17.84
C GLU A 230 -10.12 -1.41 16.53
N ASP A 231 -9.16 -2.01 15.82
CA ASP A 231 -9.43 -2.68 14.54
C ASP A 231 -9.66 -4.18 14.73
N ASP A 232 -10.84 -4.54 15.23
CA ASP A 232 -11.21 -5.94 15.50
C ASP A 232 -11.67 -6.72 14.25
N GLY A 233 -11.64 -6.08 13.07
CA GLY A 233 -12.32 -6.58 11.87
C GLY A 233 -11.43 -6.93 10.68
N LEU A 234 -10.13 -6.65 10.72
CA LEU A 234 -9.22 -6.79 9.57
C LEU A 234 -8.85 -8.24 9.20
N GLY A 235 -9.30 -9.25 9.95
CA GLY A 235 -9.00 -10.66 9.70
C GLY A 235 -10.13 -11.47 9.04
N LYS A 236 -11.13 -10.81 8.44
CA LYS A 236 -12.36 -11.46 7.94
C LYS A 236 -12.61 -11.29 6.44
N ASP A 237 -11.60 -10.97 5.63
CA ASP A 237 -11.73 -11.05 4.18
C ASP A 237 -11.62 -12.51 3.74
N ALA A 238 -12.61 -12.98 2.97
CA ALA A 238 -13.01 -14.38 2.84
C ALA A 238 -12.00 -15.37 2.21
N ASN A 239 -10.74 -14.97 1.99
CA ASN A 239 -9.65 -15.83 1.51
C ASN A 239 -8.31 -15.63 2.25
N GLU A 240 -8.25 -14.73 3.25
CA GLU A 240 -7.13 -14.62 4.18
C GLU A 240 -7.46 -15.42 5.43
N ASP A 241 -6.85 -16.60 5.60
CA ASP A 241 -6.76 -17.24 6.91
C ASP A 241 -5.99 -16.25 7.81
N GLY A 242 -6.74 -15.53 8.65
CA GLY A 242 -6.34 -14.33 9.36
C GLY A 242 -4.94 -14.45 9.96
N GLY A 243 -4.01 -13.65 9.42
CA GLY A 243 -2.83 -13.29 10.18
C GLY A 243 -3.31 -12.51 11.38
N ASP A 244 -3.37 -13.20 12.51
CA ASP A 244 -3.89 -12.79 13.81
C ASP A 244 -3.44 -11.36 14.15
N LEU A 245 -4.24 -10.38 13.74
CA LEU A 245 -4.11 -9.02 14.23
C LEU A 245 -4.53 -9.10 15.68
N ILE A 246 -3.53 -9.16 16.57
CA ILE A 246 -3.76 -9.21 18.00
C ILE A 246 -4.63 -8.00 18.36
N SER A 247 -5.87 -8.28 18.77
CA SER A 247 -6.84 -7.27 19.18
C SER A 247 -6.20 -6.29 20.17
N GLY A 248 -6.45 -4.99 19.95
CA GLY A 248 -5.90 -3.91 20.76
C GLY A 248 -4.52 -3.37 20.32
N LEU A 249 -3.75 -4.06 19.47
CA LEU A 249 -2.48 -3.53 18.95
C LEU A 249 -2.64 -2.59 17.75
N HIS A 250 -3.75 -2.71 17.03
CA HIS A 250 -4.03 -1.97 15.81
C HIS A 250 -5.34 -1.21 15.93
N CYS A 251 -5.40 -0.04 15.30
CA CYS A 251 -6.55 0.84 15.30
C CYS A 251 -7.04 1.11 13.88
N LYS A 252 -8.36 1.30 13.78
CA LYS A 252 -9.06 1.81 12.62
C LYS A 252 -9.30 3.30 12.81
N ILE A 253 -8.89 4.08 11.82
CA ILE A 253 -9.03 5.54 11.79
C ILE A 253 -9.99 5.89 10.64
N VAL A 254 -11.02 6.66 10.94
CA VAL A 254 -11.98 7.17 9.96
C VAL A 254 -11.88 8.69 9.97
N VAL A 255 -11.43 9.27 8.87
CA VAL A 255 -11.24 10.72 8.71
C VAL A 255 -12.20 11.23 7.66
N GLN A 256 -13.06 12.18 8.02
CA GLN A 256 -13.95 12.87 7.10
C GLN A 256 -13.47 14.32 6.92
N PHE A 257 -13.20 14.72 5.68
CA PHE A 257 -12.73 16.06 5.34
C PHE A 257 -13.88 17.02 5.07
N GLU A 258 -13.63 18.32 5.28
CA GLU A 258 -14.59 19.35 4.92
C GLU A 258 -14.70 19.55 3.41
N LYS A 259 -13.56 19.49 2.70
CA LYS A 259 -13.45 19.73 1.25
C LYS A 259 -13.09 18.44 0.51
N TYR A 260 -13.68 18.24 -0.67
CA TYR A 260 -13.32 17.13 -1.55
C TYR A 260 -11.85 17.16 -1.98
N GLN A 261 -11.28 18.35 -2.23
CA GLN A 261 -9.88 18.49 -2.62
C GLN A 261 -8.92 17.93 -1.55
N ASP A 262 -9.23 18.15 -0.26
CA ASP A 262 -8.43 17.63 0.85
C ASP A 262 -8.52 16.09 0.87
N PHE A 263 -9.72 15.52 0.73
CA PHE A 263 -9.91 14.07 0.57
C PHE A 263 -9.11 13.52 -0.60
N TYR A 264 -9.24 14.14 -1.79
CA TYR A 264 -8.62 13.71 -3.03
C TYR A 264 -7.08 13.69 -2.92
N ASN A 265 -6.50 14.79 -2.45
CA ASN A 265 -5.06 14.93 -2.28
C ASN A 265 -4.53 13.96 -1.22
N THR A 266 -5.23 13.85 -0.08
CA THR A 266 -4.85 12.90 0.98
C THR A 266 -4.85 11.47 0.46
N PHE A 267 -5.91 11.08 -0.24
CA PHE A 267 -6.04 9.73 -0.76
C PHE A 267 -4.94 9.44 -1.80
N LYS A 268 -4.67 10.38 -2.71
CA LYS A 268 -3.56 10.30 -3.68
C LYS A 268 -2.21 10.10 -2.99
N VAL A 269 -1.95 10.84 -1.90
CA VAL A 269 -0.69 10.76 -1.16
C VAL A 269 -0.55 9.44 -0.40
N LEU A 270 -1.64 8.94 0.21
CA LEU A 270 -1.64 7.68 0.94
C LEU A 270 -1.43 6.47 0.01
N CYS A 271 -2.00 6.49 -1.19
CA CYS A 271 -1.75 5.46 -2.20
C CYS A 271 -0.26 5.40 -2.53
N GLY A 272 0.36 4.22 -2.36
CA GLY A 272 1.79 4.05 -2.65
C GLY A 272 2.73 4.66 -1.60
N ARG A 273 2.22 5.03 -0.42
CA ARG A 273 3.07 5.36 0.74
C ARG A 273 2.79 4.41 1.91
N SER A 274 3.72 4.36 2.85
CA SER A 274 3.58 3.66 4.12
C SER A 274 3.87 4.60 5.25
N PHE A 275 3.08 4.53 6.32
CA PHE A 275 3.44 5.19 7.57
C PHE A 275 4.68 4.53 8.15
N GLN A 276 5.65 5.34 8.53
CA GLN A 276 6.85 4.94 9.24
C GLN A 276 7.08 5.89 10.41
N LYS A 277 7.32 5.33 11.60
CA LYS A 277 7.68 6.09 12.78
C LYS A 277 9.19 6.10 12.92
N PHE A 278 9.80 7.28 12.88
CA PHE A 278 11.19 7.42 13.29
C PHE A 278 11.25 7.27 14.81
N LEU A 279 11.69 6.10 15.26
CA LEU A 279 12.13 5.91 16.63
C LEU A 279 13.51 6.56 16.71
N GLY A 280 13.55 7.84 17.04
CA GLY A 280 14.81 8.48 17.43
C GLY A 280 15.42 7.64 18.55
N GLY A 281 16.59 7.05 18.28
CA GLY A 281 17.37 6.38 19.30
C GLY A 281 17.73 7.40 20.37
N ASN A 282 17.42 7.08 21.62
CA ASN A 282 18.19 7.61 22.74
C ASN A 282 19.52 6.88 22.79
#